data_AF-A0A953LLV1-F1
#
_entry.id   AF-A0A953LLV1-F1
#
_cell.length_a   1.000
_cell.length_b   1.000
_cell.length_c   1.000
_cell.angle_alpha   90.00
_cell.angle_beta   90.00
_cell.angle_gamma   90.00
#
_symmetry.space_group_name_H-M   'P 1'
#
loop_
_entity.id
_entity.type
_entity.pdbx_description
1 polymer ?
#
loop_
_entity_poly.entity_id
_entity_poly.type
_entity_poly.pdbx_seq_one_letter_code
_entity_poly.pdbx_strand_id
1 'polypeptide(L)'
;MQSIQDTKDIFRIMEAAIAVLDLIQSGEIASDAPEHLAKATSVADRLQAAVERLRPALQVHESPFLAHRKAILGGGGTARKLADLTLHLFNEGHPVRLGSLLRNADEEPLRIALECIAGYAHNGERDPHFMRLAREILDLRDAERQQAA
;
A
#
# COMPACT_ATOMS: atom_id res chain seq x y z
N MET A 1 0.31 -2.88 25.61
CA MET A 1 0.58 -4.19 24.98
C MET A 1 0.00 -4.35 23.57
N GLN A 2 -0.93 -3.49 23.13
CA GLN A 2 -1.53 -3.51 21.78
C GLN A 2 -0.53 -3.27 20.65
N SER A 3 0.34 -2.26 20.81
CA SER A 3 1.35 -1.87 19.80
C SER A 3 2.28 -3.01 19.34
N ILE A 4 2.68 -3.93 20.22
CA ILE A 4 3.57 -5.05 19.84
C ILE A 4 2.84 -6.12 19.00
N GLN A 5 1.53 -6.27 19.22
CA GLN A 5 0.70 -7.19 18.46
C GLN A 5 0.44 -6.64 17.05
N ASP A 6 0.12 -5.35 16.96
CA ASP A 6 -0.11 -4.64 15.69
C ASP A 6 1.12 -4.72 14.78
N THR A 7 2.32 -4.50 15.33
CA THR A 7 3.60 -4.66 14.63
C THR A 7 3.76 -6.06 14.03
N LYS A 8 3.48 -7.11 14.81
CA LYS A 8 3.60 -8.50 14.33
C LYS A 8 2.58 -8.80 13.24
N ASP A 9 1.38 -8.24 13.33
CA ASP A 9 0.34 -8.46 12.33
C ASP A 9 0.62 -7.72 11.01
N ILE A 10 1.25 -6.53 11.07
CA ILE A 10 1.80 -5.85 9.88
C ILE A 10 2.86 -6.71 9.19
N PHE A 11 3.83 -7.24 9.95
CA PHE A 11 4.87 -8.10 9.39
C PHE A 11 4.30 -9.37 8.72
N ARG A 12 3.26 -9.98 9.30
CA ARG A 12 2.59 -11.15 8.70
C ARG A 12 1.94 -10.83 7.36
N ILE A 13 1.28 -9.67 7.24
CA ILE A 13 0.73 -9.23 5.95
C ILE A 13 1.85 -9.00 4.94
N MET A 14 2.94 -8.37 5.38
CA MET A 14 4.09 -8.11 4.54
C MET A 14 4.69 -9.41 3.98
N GLU A 15 4.92 -10.42 4.83
CA GLU A 15 5.41 -11.74 4.42
C GLU A 15 4.45 -12.44 3.45
N ALA A 16 3.15 -12.43 3.73
CA ALA A 16 2.15 -13.04 2.86
C ALA A 16 2.06 -12.33 1.50
N ALA A 17 2.11 -10.99 1.49
CA ALA A 17 2.10 -10.19 0.26
C ALA A 17 3.38 -10.39 -0.58
N ILE A 18 4.54 -10.52 0.07
CA ILE A 18 5.80 -10.87 -0.61
C ILE A 18 5.68 -12.26 -1.26
N ALA A 19 5.12 -13.24 -0.55
CA ALA A 19 4.92 -14.57 -1.12
C ALA A 19 3.98 -14.57 -2.33
N VAL A 20 2.92 -13.73 -2.34
CA VAL A 20 2.08 -13.52 -3.53
C VAL A 20 2.91 -12.96 -4.69
N LEU A 21 3.71 -11.93 -4.43
CA LEU A 21 4.54 -11.32 -5.46
C LEU A 21 5.55 -12.30 -6.05
N ASP A 22 6.15 -13.16 -5.23
CA ASP A 22 7.09 -14.18 -5.69
C ASP A 22 6.38 -15.20 -6.62
N LEU A 23 5.17 -15.64 -6.26
CA LEU A 23 4.36 -16.54 -7.13
C LEU A 23 3.94 -15.88 -8.45
N ILE A 24 3.65 -14.57 -8.44
CA ILE A 24 3.35 -13.82 -9.67
C ILE A 24 4.62 -13.75 -10.55
N GLN A 25 5.77 -13.42 -9.95
CA GLN A 25 7.02 -13.28 -10.67
C GLN A 25 7.55 -14.60 -11.24
N SER A 26 7.33 -15.72 -10.55
CA SER A 26 7.70 -17.05 -11.05
C SER A 26 6.71 -17.59 -12.09
N GLY A 27 5.58 -16.92 -12.33
CA GLY A 27 4.52 -17.37 -13.23
C GLY A 27 3.70 -18.54 -12.67
N GLU A 28 3.96 -18.98 -11.44
CA GLU A 28 3.26 -20.10 -10.80
C GLU A 28 1.77 -19.79 -10.62
N ILE A 29 1.39 -18.54 -10.40
CA ILE A 29 -0.03 -18.16 -10.24
C ILE A 29 -0.87 -18.36 -11.51
N ALA A 30 -0.23 -18.34 -12.69
CA ALA A 30 -0.89 -18.49 -13.97
C ALA A 30 -0.85 -19.94 -14.50
N SER A 31 -0.30 -20.86 -13.70
CA SER A 31 -0.11 -22.26 -14.07
C SER A 31 -1.21 -23.14 -13.49
N ASP A 32 -1.79 -24.02 -14.32
CA ASP A 32 -2.79 -25.01 -13.90
C ASP A 32 -2.21 -26.26 -13.21
N ALA A 33 -0.89 -26.34 -13.05
CA ALA A 33 -0.25 -27.44 -12.35
C ALA A 33 -0.80 -27.57 -10.90
N PRO A 34 -1.22 -28.77 -10.45
CA PRO A 34 -1.85 -28.97 -9.15
C PRO A 34 -1.02 -28.45 -7.97
N GLU A 35 0.31 -28.59 -8.04
CA GLU A 35 1.26 -28.08 -7.05
C GLU A 35 1.30 -26.55 -6.99
N HIS A 36 1.14 -25.86 -8.12
CA HIS A 36 1.11 -24.41 -8.18
C HIS A 36 -0.23 -23.86 -7.69
N LEU A 37 -1.35 -24.53 -8.03
CA LEU A 37 -2.66 -24.23 -7.47
C LEU A 37 -2.66 -24.36 -5.94
N ALA A 38 -2.13 -25.47 -5.41
CA ALA A 38 -2.04 -25.68 -3.96
C ALA A 38 -1.21 -24.60 -3.25
N LYS A 39 -0.07 -24.20 -3.85
CA LYS A 39 0.75 -23.09 -3.33
C LYS A 39 0.01 -21.76 -3.37
N ALA A 40 -0.65 -21.44 -4.49
CA ALA A 40 -1.40 -20.20 -4.67
C ALA A 40 -2.54 -20.10 -3.65
N THR A 41 -3.32 -21.17 -3.46
CA THR A 41 -4.35 -21.23 -2.43
C THR A 41 -3.77 -21.04 -1.03
N SER A 42 -2.67 -21.74 -0.69
CA SER A 42 -2.03 -21.60 0.62
C SER A 42 -1.52 -20.18 0.89
N VAL A 43 -0.98 -19.50 -0.12
CA VAL A 43 -0.55 -18.10 0.01
C VAL A 43 -1.76 -17.17 0.16
N ALA A 44 -2.82 -17.38 -0.61
CA ALA A 44 -4.06 -16.61 -0.53
C ALA A 44 -4.72 -16.74 0.87
N ASP A 45 -4.80 -17.96 1.40
CA ASP A 45 -5.33 -18.23 2.75
C ASP A 45 -4.51 -17.51 3.83
N ARG A 46 -3.17 -17.55 3.72
CA ARG A 46 -2.27 -16.84 4.64
C ARG A 46 -2.48 -15.32 4.57
N LEU A 47 -2.61 -14.78 3.36
CA LEU A 47 -2.85 -13.36 3.17
C LEU A 47 -4.20 -12.96 3.77
N GLN A 48 -5.27 -13.70 3.48
CA GLN A 48 -6.60 -13.42 4.02
C GLN A 48 -6.60 -13.48 5.56
N ALA A 49 -5.99 -14.51 6.15
CA ALA A 49 -5.91 -14.66 7.60
C ALA A 49 -5.04 -13.56 8.25
N ALA A 50 -4.05 -13.01 7.54
CA ALA A 50 -3.26 -11.89 8.03
C ALA A 50 -4.05 -10.57 7.96
N VAL A 51 -4.78 -10.34 6.86
CA VAL A 51 -5.68 -9.18 6.68
C VAL A 51 -6.78 -9.16 7.75
N GLU A 52 -7.43 -10.29 8.01
CA GLU A 52 -8.49 -10.39 9.03
C GLU A 52 -7.97 -10.04 10.44
N ARG A 53 -6.73 -10.41 10.75
CA ARG A 53 -6.08 -10.08 12.03
C ARG A 53 -5.71 -8.61 12.14
N LEU A 54 -5.26 -7.98 11.07
CA LEU A 54 -4.90 -6.56 11.08
C LEU A 54 -6.13 -5.65 10.98
N ARG A 55 -7.25 -6.13 10.42
CA ARG A 55 -8.46 -5.32 10.22
C ARG A 55 -8.89 -4.50 11.46
N PRO A 56 -8.85 -5.01 12.71
CA PRO A 56 -9.20 -4.23 13.90
C PRO A 56 -8.15 -3.16 14.26
N ALA A 57 -6.89 -3.35 13.87
CA ALA A 57 -5.78 -2.44 14.14
C ALA A 57 -5.67 -1.31 13.10
N LEU A 58 -6.19 -1.53 11.88
CA LEU A 58 -6.33 -0.46 10.89
C LEU A 58 -7.36 0.55 11.40
N GLN A 59 -6.89 1.72 11.83
CA GLN A 59 -7.77 2.85 12.07
C GLN A 59 -8.24 3.36 10.71
N VAL A 60 -9.40 2.90 10.26
CA VAL A 60 -10.07 3.55 9.12
C VAL A 60 -10.57 4.90 9.62
N HIS A 61 -9.67 5.88 9.62
CA HIS A 61 -10.05 7.28 9.73
C HIS A 61 -11.07 7.59 8.64
N GLU A 62 -11.94 8.59 8.90
CA GLU A 62 -12.91 9.06 7.90
C GLU A 62 -12.23 9.35 6.53
N SER A 63 -10.97 9.80 6.58
CA SER A 63 -10.02 9.69 5.46
C SER A 63 -8.58 9.44 5.96
N PRO A 64 -7.96 8.29 5.64
CA PRO A 64 -6.53 8.06 5.91
C PRO A 64 -5.61 9.06 5.20
N PHE A 65 -6.05 9.59 4.04
CA PHE A 65 -5.32 10.59 3.28
C PHE A 65 -5.25 11.94 4.01
N LEU A 66 -6.28 12.27 4.80
CA LEU A 66 -6.23 13.43 5.70
C LEU A 66 -5.29 13.17 6.88
N ALA A 67 -5.44 12.02 7.55
CA ALA A 67 -4.66 11.67 8.74
C ALA A 67 -3.15 11.65 8.46
N HIS A 68 -2.75 11.10 7.31
CA HIS A 68 -1.35 10.91 6.94
C HIS A 68 -0.82 11.92 5.94
N ARG A 69 -1.58 12.99 5.66
CA ARG A 69 -1.22 14.02 4.68
C ARG A 69 0.21 14.53 4.86
N LYS A 70 0.63 14.79 6.10
CA LYS A 70 1.98 15.31 6.41
C LYS A 70 3.07 14.28 6.09
N ALA A 71 2.82 13.00 6.32
CA ALA A 71 3.76 11.93 5.99
C ALA A 71 3.87 11.71 4.47
N ILE A 72 2.73 11.82 3.77
CA ILE A 72 2.67 11.66 2.30
C ILE A 72 3.34 12.83 1.58
N LEU A 73 3.10 14.08 2.02
CA LEU A 73 3.71 15.28 1.47
C LEU A 73 5.09 15.61 2.09
N GLY A 74 5.62 14.71 2.93
CA GLY A 74 6.91 14.92 3.58
C GLY A 74 8.06 14.96 2.58
N GLY A 75 9.23 15.41 3.06
CA GLY A 75 10.47 15.30 2.30
C GLY A 75 11.08 13.88 2.42
N GLY A 76 11.65 13.38 1.33
CA GLY A 76 12.47 12.16 1.32
C GLY A 76 11.90 10.98 0.54
N GLY A 77 12.67 9.89 0.48
CA GLY A 77 12.37 8.74 -0.38
C GLY A 77 11.10 7.99 0.01
N THR A 78 10.83 7.84 1.30
CA THR A 78 9.64 7.15 1.80
C THR A 78 8.36 7.93 1.53
N ALA A 79 8.36 9.24 1.80
CA ALA A 79 7.24 10.13 1.46
C ALA A 79 6.96 10.10 -0.05
N ARG A 80 8.02 10.09 -0.89
CA ARG A 80 7.86 9.98 -2.35
C ARG A 80 7.18 8.68 -2.78
N LYS A 81 7.52 7.54 -2.16
CA LYS A 81 6.84 6.26 -2.41
C LYS A 81 5.37 6.28 -1.99
N LEU A 82 5.05 6.91 -0.86
CA LEU A 82 3.67 7.08 -0.41
C LEU A 82 2.87 8.00 -1.35
N ALA A 83 3.48 9.09 -1.83
CA ALA A 83 2.89 9.96 -2.82
C ALA A 83 2.68 9.26 -4.17
N ASP A 84 3.63 8.43 -4.61
CA ASP A 84 3.46 7.56 -5.78
C ASP A 84 2.27 6.62 -5.59
N LEU A 85 2.13 6.00 -4.41
CA LEU A 85 0.98 5.16 -4.07
C LEU A 85 -0.35 5.91 -4.20
N THR A 86 -0.43 7.13 -3.65
CA THR A 86 -1.63 7.97 -3.79
C THR A 86 -1.96 8.26 -5.25
N LEU A 87 -0.97 8.62 -6.07
CA LEU A 87 -1.19 8.89 -7.49
C LEU A 87 -1.54 7.64 -8.31
N HIS A 88 -1.02 6.47 -7.93
CA HIS A 88 -1.37 5.21 -8.54
C HIS A 88 -2.85 4.88 -8.32
N LEU A 89 -3.33 5.04 -7.08
CA LEU A 89 -4.74 4.87 -6.73
C LEU A 89 -5.64 5.89 -7.47
N PHE A 90 -5.12 7.08 -7.75
CA PHE A 90 -5.81 8.12 -8.52
C PHE A 90 -5.81 7.86 -10.04
N ASN A 91 -5.25 6.72 -10.49
CA ASN A 91 -5.25 6.27 -11.88
C ASN A 91 -4.58 7.22 -12.89
N GLU A 92 -3.67 8.09 -12.44
CA GLU A 92 -2.92 9.02 -13.32
C GLU A 92 -1.64 8.38 -13.90
N GLY A 93 -1.67 7.07 -14.19
CA GLY A 93 -0.56 6.41 -14.89
C GLY A 93 0.77 6.36 -14.14
N HIS A 94 0.76 6.47 -12.81
CA HIS A 94 1.96 6.36 -11.97
C HIS A 94 2.10 4.91 -11.47
N PRO A 95 2.91 4.05 -12.10
CA PRO A 95 3.09 2.67 -11.62
C PRO A 95 3.84 2.66 -10.29
N VAL A 96 3.22 2.10 -9.26
CA VAL A 96 3.89 1.90 -7.98
C VAL A 96 4.49 0.51 -7.93
N ARG A 97 5.81 0.47 -7.70
CA ARG A 97 6.50 -0.78 -7.40
C ARG A 97 6.22 -1.18 -5.95
N LEU A 98 5.04 -1.74 -5.70
CA LEU A 98 4.61 -2.22 -4.38
C LEU A 98 5.64 -3.15 -3.73
N GLY A 99 6.35 -3.96 -4.52
CA GLY A 99 7.44 -4.81 -4.01
C GLY A 99 8.58 -4.04 -3.33
N SER A 100 8.90 -2.81 -3.77
CA SER A 100 9.92 -1.98 -3.11
C SER A 100 9.43 -1.39 -1.79
N LEU A 101 8.12 -1.14 -1.68
CA LEU A 101 7.51 -0.69 -0.44
C LEU A 101 7.41 -1.86 0.55
N LEU A 102 6.94 -3.02 0.10
CA LEU A 102 6.78 -4.22 0.93
C LEU A 102 8.12 -4.80 1.42
N ARG A 103 9.21 -4.67 0.67
CA ARG A 103 10.52 -5.25 1.07
C ARG A 103 11.42 -4.31 1.85
N ASN A 104 11.23 -2.99 1.73
CA ASN A 104 12.19 -2.01 2.24
C ASN A 104 11.57 -0.89 3.09
N ALA A 105 10.24 -0.87 3.26
CA ALA A 105 9.62 0.13 4.13
C ALA A 105 9.71 -0.32 5.58
N ASP A 106 9.98 0.64 6.46
CA ASP A 106 9.76 0.45 7.89
C ASP A 106 8.26 0.25 8.17
N GLU A 107 7.96 -0.23 9.38
CA GLU A 107 6.59 -0.57 9.82
C GLU A 107 5.60 0.58 9.62
N GLU A 108 5.99 1.81 10.00
CA GLU A 108 5.10 2.96 9.98
C GLU A 108 4.68 3.38 8.55
N PRO A 109 5.60 3.57 7.59
CA PRO A 109 5.23 3.82 6.20
C PRO A 109 4.39 2.70 5.58
N LEU A 110 4.65 1.44 5.93
CA LEU A 110 3.86 0.32 5.46
C LEU A 110 2.43 0.37 6.01
N ARG A 111 2.27 0.67 7.31
CA ARG A 111 0.96 0.88 7.92
C ARG A 111 0.19 2.02 7.22
N ILE A 112 0.83 3.16 6.98
CA ILE A 112 0.22 4.29 6.27
C ILE A 112 -0.25 3.87 4.88
N ALA A 113 0.58 3.13 4.15
CA ALA A 113 0.22 2.61 2.82
C ALA A 113 -1.00 1.68 2.88
N LEU A 114 -1.04 0.74 3.84
CA LEU A 114 -2.16 -0.18 4.02
C LEU A 114 -3.45 0.56 4.39
N GLU A 115 -3.38 1.54 5.28
CA GLU A 115 -4.53 2.38 5.66
C GLU A 115 -5.04 3.19 4.46
N CYS A 116 -4.16 3.77 3.64
CA CYS A 116 -4.55 4.48 2.42
C CYS A 116 -5.22 3.55 1.38
N ILE A 117 -4.66 2.35 1.16
CA ILE A 117 -5.24 1.34 0.27
C ILE A 117 -6.62 0.92 0.77
N ALA A 118 -6.76 0.64 2.08
CA ALA A 118 -8.04 0.26 2.68
C ALA A 118 -9.07 1.40 2.60
N GLY A 119 -8.65 2.64 2.87
CA GLY A 119 -9.51 3.83 2.76
C GLY A 119 -10.01 4.06 1.34
N TYR A 120 -9.12 3.93 0.34
CA TYR A 120 -9.51 4.02 -1.07
C TYR A 120 -10.41 2.85 -1.50
N ALA A 121 -10.15 1.62 -1.05
CA ALA A 121 -11.04 0.50 -1.34
C ALA A 121 -12.46 0.69 -0.78
N HIS A 122 -12.59 1.42 0.34
CA HIS A 122 -13.88 1.70 0.96
C HIS A 122 -14.61 2.89 0.33
N ASN A 123 -13.92 4.02 0.16
CA ASN A 123 -14.53 5.29 -0.26
C ASN A 123 -14.27 5.64 -1.74
N GLY A 124 -13.20 5.10 -2.33
CA GLY A 124 -12.75 5.41 -3.68
C GLY A 124 -12.54 6.91 -3.89
N GLU A 125 -12.92 7.39 -5.08
CA GLU A 125 -12.88 8.81 -5.46
C GLU A 125 -13.92 9.67 -4.72
N ARG A 126 -14.81 9.07 -3.91
CA ARG A 126 -15.78 9.83 -3.10
C ARG A 126 -15.13 10.48 -1.88
N ASP A 127 -13.89 10.11 -1.54
CA ASP A 127 -13.12 10.77 -0.48
C ASP A 127 -12.57 12.12 -0.98
N PRO A 128 -13.09 13.26 -0.50
CA PRO A 128 -12.65 14.58 -0.96
C PRO A 128 -11.21 14.92 -0.52
N HIS A 129 -10.71 14.29 0.55
CA HIS A 129 -9.35 14.50 1.02
C HIS A 129 -8.35 13.74 0.15
N PHE A 130 -8.70 12.52 -0.26
CA PHE A 130 -7.94 11.78 -1.26
C PHE A 130 -7.81 12.58 -2.57
N MET A 131 -8.93 13.02 -3.13
CA MET A 131 -8.95 13.75 -4.41
C MET A 131 -8.12 15.03 -4.35
N ARG A 132 -8.22 15.78 -3.25
CA ARG A 132 -7.44 17.01 -3.02
C ARG A 132 -5.95 16.71 -2.89
N LEU A 133 -5.60 15.69 -2.11
CA LEU A 133 -4.21 15.32 -1.89
C LEU A 133 -3.54 14.85 -3.17
N ALA A 134 -4.22 14.03 -3.98
CA ALA A 134 -3.70 13.58 -5.27
C ALA A 134 -3.39 14.78 -6.19
N ARG A 135 -4.28 15.77 -6.25
CA ARG A 135 -4.08 16.97 -7.06
C ARG A 135 -2.90 17.82 -6.57
N GLU A 136 -2.78 18.00 -5.26
CA GLU A 136 -1.67 18.72 -4.66
C GLU A 136 -0.32 18.05 -4.95
N ILE A 137 -0.25 16.71 -4.91
CA ILE A 137 0.97 15.99 -5.27
C ILE A 137 1.34 16.24 -6.74
N LEU A 138 0.36 16.27 -7.65
CA LEU A 138 0.61 16.58 -9.07
C LEU A 138 1.16 18.00 -9.23
N ASP A 139 0.53 19.00 -8.60
CA ASP A 139 0.95 20.40 -8.66
C ASP A 139 2.40 20.57 -8.16
N LEU A 140 2.76 19.90 -7.06
CA LEU A 140 4.12 19.93 -6.53
C LEU A 140 5.13 19.28 -7.49
N ARG A 141 4.78 18.16 -8.13
CA ARG A 141 5.66 17.49 -9.10
C ARG A 141 5.83 18.28 -10.38
N ASP A 142 4.80 18.99 -10.81
CA ASP A 142 4.87 19.88 -11.97
C ASP A 142 5.81 21.07 -11.68
N ALA A 143 5.70 21.66 -10.49
CA ALA A 143 6.61 22.70 -10.04
C ALA A 143 8.08 22.20 -9.95
N GLU A 144 8.32 21.02 -9.39
CA GLU A 144 9.66 20.40 -9.34
C GLU A 144 10.25 20.21 -10.76
N ARG A 145 9.43 19.73 -11.71
CA ARG A 145 9.87 19.52 -13.10
C ARG A 145 10.23 20.82 -13.81
N GLN A 146 9.47 21.88 -13.59
CA GLN A 146 9.74 23.20 -14.19
C GLN A 146 10.99 23.87 -13.63
N GLN A 147 11.34 23.60 -12.37
CA GLN A 147 12.58 24.12 -11.75
C GLN A 147 13.84 23.36 -12.18
N ALA A 148 13.68 22.12 -12.64
CA ALA A 148 14.78 21.26 -13.09
C ALA A 148 15.07 21.34 -14.60
N ALA A 149 14.26 22.08 -15.35
CA ALA A 149 14.38 22.31 -16.80
C ALA A 149 15.05 23.66 -17.08
#